data_AF-A0A3C1KQ48-F1
#
_entry.id   AF-A0A3C1KQ48-F1
#
_cell.length_a   1.000
_cell.length_b   1.000
_cell.length_c   1.000
_cell.angle_alpha   90.00
_cell.angle_beta   90.00
_cell.angle_gamma   90.00
#
_symmetry.space_group_name_H-M   'P 1'
#
loop_
_entity.id
_entity.type
_entity.pdbx_description
1 polymer ?
#
loop_
_entity_poly.entity_id
_entity_poly.type
_entity_poly.pdbx_seq_one_letter_code
_entity_poly.pdbx_strand_id
1 'polypeptide(L)'
;PAAYDGVISVAAVDAQREIASYSNRGTSIDISAPGGDGSTDFNGDGYPDGILSTGGSADAGGVEFAYTFLNGTSMAAPHVSGVIALMKSINPQLDGPQLESLLQSSSLTDDLGSAGRDDLYGHGLVNARKAVEAALASIGETFTPPATLRASSQSLNFGGAREQLDITLSNGGSGDLQVLGLDSDASWLSVSALEVDAAGLGRYRLQVDRSGLADGLYSATVSARSSANSLQVRALLSVGDAAVADVGVLYIIVYDPATDAAIAQSVARAEAGRYAFRFQDLPDGTYQVFAGTDADNDLFICDAGEACGAWLTTDEPGLIVLDRDRDALDFPIEHFIRLPSGPDVNANVASESRGVPRER
;
A
#
# COMPACT_ATOMS: atom_id res chain seq x y z
N PRO A 1 -7.70 6.21 -33.21
CA PRO A 1 -7.97 4.79 -33.56
C PRO A 1 -8.79 4.03 -32.51
N ALA A 2 -8.92 4.52 -31.27
CA ALA A 2 -9.62 3.82 -30.18
C ALA A 2 -11.08 3.43 -30.49
N ALA A 3 -11.75 4.12 -31.41
CA ALA A 3 -13.14 3.80 -31.81
C ALA A 3 -13.24 2.83 -33.01
N TYR A 4 -12.13 2.24 -33.46
CA TYR A 4 -12.15 1.26 -34.54
C TYR A 4 -12.34 -0.16 -33.99
N ASP A 5 -13.16 -0.95 -34.67
CA ASP A 5 -13.35 -2.36 -34.36
C ASP A 5 -12.00 -3.10 -34.31
N GLY A 6 -11.84 -3.94 -33.29
CA GLY A 6 -10.61 -4.71 -33.06
C GLY A 6 -9.49 -3.94 -32.34
N VAL A 7 -9.73 -2.69 -31.92
CA VAL A 7 -8.84 -1.94 -31.02
C VAL A 7 -9.43 -1.98 -29.61
N ILE A 8 -8.63 -2.37 -28.63
CA ILE A 8 -9.03 -2.30 -27.20
C ILE A 8 -8.83 -0.85 -26.72
N SER A 9 -9.93 -0.20 -26.39
CA SER A 9 -10.00 1.16 -25.88
C SER A 9 -9.96 1.18 -24.36
N VAL A 10 -9.05 1.99 -23.80
CA VAL A 10 -8.70 1.96 -22.38
C VAL A 10 -9.05 3.29 -21.71
N ALA A 11 -9.90 3.23 -20.69
CA ALA A 11 -10.18 4.33 -19.77
C ALA A 11 -9.15 4.39 -18.62
N ALA A 12 -9.01 5.56 -18.00
CA ALA A 12 -8.10 5.80 -16.88
C ALA A 12 -8.85 5.90 -15.56
N VAL A 13 -8.34 5.22 -14.53
CA VAL A 13 -8.79 5.38 -13.13
C VAL A 13 -7.68 5.98 -12.26
N ASP A 14 -8.07 6.60 -11.16
CA ASP A 14 -7.18 7.08 -10.09
C ASP A 14 -6.85 5.97 -9.07
N ALA A 15 -6.15 6.34 -7.99
CA ALA A 15 -5.74 5.43 -6.93
C ALA A 15 -6.92 4.85 -6.12
N GLN A 16 -8.06 5.55 -6.10
CA GLN A 16 -9.29 5.16 -5.42
C GLN A 16 -10.16 4.27 -6.31
N ARG A 17 -9.69 3.96 -7.53
CA ARG A 17 -10.41 3.22 -8.57
C ARG A 17 -11.60 3.99 -9.15
N GLU A 18 -11.63 5.30 -8.94
CA GLU A 18 -12.62 6.17 -9.56
C GLU A 18 -12.15 6.59 -10.95
N ILE A 19 -13.12 6.83 -11.84
CA ILE A 19 -12.85 7.26 -13.21
C ILE A 19 -12.15 8.62 -13.19
N ALA A 20 -10.95 8.68 -13.78
CA ALA A 20 -10.17 9.92 -13.80
C ALA A 20 -10.93 11.00 -14.57
N SER A 21 -10.89 12.24 -14.07
CA SER A 21 -11.70 13.36 -14.58
C SER A 21 -11.45 13.66 -16.08
N TYR A 22 -10.24 13.38 -16.56
CA TYR A 22 -9.82 13.55 -17.96
C TYR A 22 -10.15 12.34 -18.87
N SER A 23 -10.62 11.22 -18.31
CA SER A 23 -10.92 10.01 -19.08
C SER A 23 -12.20 10.19 -19.89
N ASN A 24 -12.14 9.83 -21.17
CA ASN A 24 -13.33 9.78 -22.02
C ASN A 24 -14.27 8.65 -21.56
N ARG A 25 -15.56 8.81 -21.87
CA ARG A 25 -16.66 7.91 -21.51
C ARG A 25 -17.43 7.54 -22.77
N GLY A 26 -18.07 6.37 -22.77
CA GLY A 26 -19.01 5.96 -23.80
C GLY A 26 -18.94 4.48 -24.16
N THR A 27 -19.73 4.11 -25.15
CA THR A 27 -19.89 2.71 -25.60
C THR A 27 -18.64 2.12 -26.25
N SER A 28 -17.67 2.95 -26.59
CA SER A 28 -16.39 2.54 -27.16
C SER A 28 -15.29 2.32 -26.12
N ILE A 29 -15.60 2.29 -24.82
CA ILE A 29 -14.65 1.90 -23.77
C ILE A 29 -14.80 0.40 -23.54
N ASP A 30 -13.69 -0.34 -23.62
CA ASP A 30 -13.67 -1.79 -23.45
C ASP A 30 -13.19 -2.18 -22.05
N ILE A 31 -12.23 -1.43 -21.50
CA ILE A 31 -11.58 -1.74 -20.23
C ILE A 31 -11.03 -0.46 -19.59
N SER A 32 -10.79 -0.49 -18.28
CA SER A 32 -10.09 0.57 -17.55
C SER A 32 -8.79 0.08 -16.92
N ALA A 33 -7.85 1.00 -16.71
CA ALA A 33 -6.57 0.72 -16.06
C ALA A 33 -6.06 1.94 -15.27
N PRO A 34 -5.11 1.76 -14.34
CA PRO A 34 -4.54 2.86 -13.58
C PRO A 34 -3.93 3.92 -14.52
N GLY A 35 -4.51 5.12 -14.48
CA GLY A 35 -4.04 6.29 -15.21
C GLY A 35 -3.54 7.40 -14.30
N GLY A 36 -3.84 7.34 -12.99
CA GLY A 36 -3.34 8.25 -11.96
C GLY A 36 -4.02 9.62 -11.95
N ASP A 37 -3.81 10.35 -10.86
CA ASP A 37 -4.22 11.75 -10.70
C ASP A 37 -3.05 12.57 -10.14
N GLY A 38 -2.54 13.50 -10.94
CA GLY A 38 -1.41 14.34 -10.54
C GLY A 38 -1.80 15.50 -9.60
N SER A 39 -3.09 15.66 -9.31
CA SER A 39 -3.64 16.75 -8.49
C SER A 39 -3.95 16.35 -7.04
N THR A 40 -3.78 15.07 -6.71
CA THR A 40 -4.05 14.50 -5.39
C THR A 40 -2.80 13.86 -4.79
N ASP A 41 -2.77 13.80 -3.47
CA ASP A 41 -1.81 13.05 -2.64
C ASP A 41 -2.62 12.47 -1.48
N PHE A 42 -3.27 11.32 -1.72
CA PHE A 42 -4.21 10.72 -0.78
C PHE A 42 -3.51 10.04 0.41
N ASN A 43 -2.25 9.62 0.25
CA ASN A 43 -1.48 9.00 1.32
C ASN A 43 -0.62 10.00 2.11
N GLY A 44 -0.58 11.27 1.67
CA GLY A 44 0.16 12.34 2.34
C GLY A 44 1.67 12.09 2.32
N ASP A 45 2.21 11.36 1.36
CA ASP A 45 3.64 11.06 1.28
C ASP A 45 4.47 12.20 0.65
N GLY A 46 3.78 13.24 0.15
CA GLY A 46 4.39 14.40 -0.51
C GLY A 46 4.65 14.20 -1.99
N TYR A 47 4.26 13.06 -2.56
CA TYR A 47 4.24 12.79 -3.99
C TYR A 47 2.80 12.75 -4.52
N PRO A 48 2.58 13.15 -5.78
CA PRO A 48 1.26 13.05 -6.37
C PRO A 48 0.88 11.59 -6.67
N ASP A 49 -0.41 11.26 -6.64
CA ASP A 49 -0.98 9.95 -6.99
C ASP A 49 -0.99 9.66 -8.51
N GLY A 50 0.10 10.02 -9.19
CA GLY A 50 0.33 9.69 -10.59
C GLY A 50 0.86 8.27 -10.77
N ILE A 51 1.01 7.87 -12.03
CA ILE A 51 1.70 6.64 -12.40
C ILE A 51 3.21 6.91 -12.45
N LEU A 52 3.96 6.30 -11.53
CA LEU A 52 5.41 6.35 -11.53
C LEU A 52 5.94 5.73 -12.83
N SER A 53 6.59 6.55 -13.64
CA SER A 53 6.98 6.23 -15.01
C SER A 53 8.48 6.41 -15.19
N THR A 54 9.11 5.52 -15.95
CA THR A 54 10.49 5.71 -16.41
C THR A 54 10.53 6.87 -17.41
N GLY A 55 11.42 7.82 -17.18
CA GLY A 55 11.63 8.98 -18.03
C GLY A 55 13.10 9.33 -18.18
N GLY A 56 13.37 10.44 -18.85
CA GLY A 56 14.71 10.99 -18.93
C GLY A 56 14.75 12.27 -19.72
N SER A 57 15.79 13.07 -19.49
CA SER A 57 16.12 14.26 -20.26
C SER A 57 17.26 13.94 -21.20
N ALA A 58 17.15 14.33 -22.47
CA ALA A 58 18.21 14.16 -23.45
C ALA A 58 18.79 15.52 -23.80
N ASP A 59 20.12 15.66 -23.67
CA ASP A 59 20.86 16.85 -24.07
C ASP A 59 22.11 16.47 -24.90
N ALA A 60 22.96 17.45 -25.21
CA ALA A 60 24.18 17.23 -25.98
C ALA A 60 25.23 16.34 -25.24
N GLY A 61 25.10 16.18 -23.92
CA GLY A 61 25.96 15.37 -23.07
C GLY A 61 25.49 13.92 -22.87
N GLY A 62 24.23 13.60 -23.21
CA GLY A 62 23.69 12.25 -23.15
C GLY A 62 22.22 12.21 -22.73
N VAL A 63 21.77 11.04 -22.28
CA VAL A 63 20.45 10.86 -21.68
C VAL A 63 20.62 10.71 -20.18
N GLU A 64 20.04 11.62 -19.42
CA GLU A 64 19.88 11.50 -17.98
C GLU A 64 18.56 10.76 -17.70
N PHE A 65 18.65 9.54 -17.21
CA PHE A 65 17.47 8.74 -16.85
C PHE A 65 16.92 9.18 -15.50
N ALA A 66 15.60 9.22 -15.39
CA ALA A 66 14.89 9.59 -14.18
C ALA A 66 13.59 8.79 -14.04
N TYR A 67 12.96 8.91 -12.88
CA TYR A 67 11.56 8.53 -12.70
C TYR A 67 10.73 9.80 -12.53
N THR A 68 9.51 9.78 -13.06
CA THR A 68 8.57 10.89 -12.94
C THR A 68 7.16 10.35 -12.80
N PHE A 69 6.32 11.05 -12.05
CA PHE A 69 4.90 10.76 -12.03
C PHE A 69 4.24 11.36 -13.27
N LEU A 70 3.41 10.57 -13.95
CA LEU A 70 2.61 10.99 -15.10
C LEU A 70 1.17 10.54 -14.89
N ASN A 71 0.21 11.27 -15.46
CA ASN A 71 -1.19 10.87 -15.46
C ASN A 71 -1.80 10.94 -16.85
N GLY A 72 -2.70 10.01 -17.15
CA GLY A 72 -3.40 9.99 -18.43
C GLY A 72 -3.90 8.61 -18.84
N THR A 73 -4.84 8.58 -19.80
CA THR A 73 -5.19 7.34 -20.52
C THR A 73 -4.00 6.77 -21.29
N SER A 74 -3.01 7.61 -21.61
CA SER A 74 -1.71 7.19 -22.16
C SER A 74 -0.87 6.37 -21.17
N MET A 75 -1.10 6.50 -19.86
CA MET A 75 -0.49 5.69 -18.81
C MET A 75 -1.35 4.46 -18.47
N ALA A 76 -2.67 4.55 -18.67
CA ALA A 76 -3.58 3.40 -18.53
C ALA A 76 -3.37 2.35 -19.65
N ALA A 77 -3.30 2.77 -20.92
CA ALA A 77 -3.13 1.88 -22.07
C ALA A 77 -1.92 0.90 -22.00
N PRO A 78 -0.70 1.32 -21.57
CA PRO A 78 0.43 0.39 -21.46
C PRO A 78 0.25 -0.66 -20.35
N HIS A 79 -0.53 -0.40 -19.29
CA HIS A 79 -0.86 -1.44 -18.31
C HIS A 79 -1.65 -2.58 -18.96
N VAL A 80 -2.71 -2.26 -19.71
CA VAL A 80 -3.51 -3.25 -20.44
C VAL A 80 -2.65 -3.98 -21.48
N SER A 81 -1.81 -3.24 -22.22
CA SER A 81 -0.91 -3.82 -23.22
C SER A 81 0.09 -4.80 -22.59
N GLY A 82 0.65 -4.45 -21.42
CA GLY A 82 1.54 -5.31 -20.66
C GLY A 82 0.85 -6.57 -20.16
N VAL A 83 -0.38 -6.46 -19.65
CA VAL A 83 -1.18 -7.62 -19.23
C VAL A 83 -1.49 -8.55 -20.39
N ILE A 84 -1.89 -8.03 -21.55
CA ILE A 84 -2.12 -8.86 -22.74
C ILE A 84 -0.81 -9.51 -23.21
N ALA A 85 0.33 -8.81 -23.12
CA ALA A 85 1.63 -9.40 -23.43
C ALA A 85 1.99 -10.55 -22.47
N LEU A 86 1.67 -10.43 -21.17
CA LEU A 86 1.81 -11.52 -20.20
C LEU A 86 0.95 -12.72 -20.59
N MET A 87 -0.33 -12.50 -20.94
CA MET A 87 -1.22 -13.57 -21.41
C MET A 87 -0.66 -14.27 -22.65
N LYS A 88 -0.17 -13.51 -23.64
CA LYS A 88 0.42 -14.07 -24.87
C LYS A 88 1.76 -14.77 -24.62
N SER A 89 2.48 -14.45 -23.55
CA SER A 89 3.69 -15.19 -23.18
C SER A 89 3.38 -16.61 -22.70
N ILE A 90 2.21 -16.80 -22.09
CA ILE A 90 1.67 -18.10 -21.65
C ILE A 90 1.04 -18.85 -22.84
N ASN A 91 0.12 -18.19 -23.55
CA ASN A 91 -0.51 -18.74 -24.74
C ASN A 91 -0.27 -17.83 -25.96
N PRO A 92 0.79 -18.09 -26.76
CA PRO A 92 1.09 -17.30 -27.95
C PRO A 92 0.00 -17.31 -29.02
N GLN A 93 -0.91 -18.29 -28.98
CA GLN A 93 -2.01 -18.45 -29.94
C GLN A 93 -3.25 -17.62 -29.56
N LEU A 94 -3.25 -16.91 -28.43
CA LEU A 94 -4.36 -16.01 -28.06
C LEU A 94 -4.57 -14.95 -29.14
N ASP A 95 -5.75 -14.97 -29.74
CA ASP A 95 -6.18 -14.04 -30.79
C ASP A 95 -7.17 -12.99 -30.28
N GLY A 96 -7.52 -12.03 -31.14
CA GLY A 96 -8.43 -10.93 -30.81
C GLY A 96 -9.81 -11.41 -30.34
N PRO A 97 -10.52 -12.29 -31.08
CA PRO A 97 -11.81 -12.83 -30.65
C PRO A 97 -11.77 -13.55 -29.29
N GLN A 98 -10.70 -14.29 -29.00
CA GLN A 98 -10.53 -14.93 -27.69
C GLN A 98 -10.35 -13.89 -26.57
N LEU A 99 -9.53 -12.87 -26.78
CA LEU A 99 -9.35 -11.78 -25.81
C LEU A 99 -10.66 -11.04 -25.55
N GLU A 100 -11.43 -10.76 -26.61
CA GLU A 100 -12.76 -10.14 -26.52
C GLU A 100 -13.72 -11.00 -25.68
N SER A 101 -13.76 -12.30 -25.93
CA SER A 101 -14.60 -13.22 -25.13
C SER A 101 -14.17 -13.27 -23.65
N LEU A 102 -12.87 -13.14 -23.37
CA LEU A 102 -12.35 -13.11 -21.99
C LEU A 102 -12.68 -11.78 -21.29
N LEU A 103 -12.64 -10.66 -22.01
CA LEU A 103 -13.09 -9.35 -21.53
C LEU A 103 -14.59 -9.38 -21.21
N GLN A 104 -15.41 -9.88 -22.13
CA GLN A 104 -16.86 -9.93 -21.98
C GLN A 104 -17.35 -10.84 -20.85
N SER A 105 -16.55 -11.85 -20.49
CA SER A 105 -16.82 -12.74 -19.35
C SER A 105 -16.23 -12.24 -18.03
N SER A 106 -15.68 -11.02 -17.99
CA SER A 106 -14.99 -10.44 -16.83
C SER A 106 -13.82 -11.31 -16.31
N SER A 107 -13.27 -12.16 -17.19
CA SER A 107 -12.15 -13.04 -16.87
C SER A 107 -10.81 -12.30 -16.79
N LEU A 108 -10.76 -11.04 -17.24
CA LEU A 108 -9.55 -10.20 -17.24
C LEU A 108 -9.63 -9.02 -16.27
N THR A 109 -10.77 -8.80 -15.64
CA THR A 109 -11.07 -7.53 -14.95
C THR A 109 -11.68 -7.74 -13.57
N ASP A 110 -11.52 -6.74 -12.71
CA ASP A 110 -12.38 -6.51 -11.56
C ASP A 110 -13.47 -5.52 -11.96
N ASP A 111 -14.72 -5.93 -11.80
CA ASP A 111 -15.87 -5.11 -12.19
C ASP A 111 -15.96 -3.85 -11.31
N LEU A 112 -16.14 -2.70 -11.96
CA LEU A 112 -16.25 -1.39 -11.32
C LEU A 112 -17.50 -0.68 -11.82
N GLY A 113 -18.13 0.11 -10.97
CA GLY A 113 -19.34 0.82 -11.34
C GLY A 113 -20.57 -0.10 -11.39
N SER A 114 -21.28 -0.09 -12.51
CA SER A 114 -22.49 -0.90 -12.67
C SER A 114 -22.13 -2.33 -13.06
N ALA A 115 -22.82 -3.33 -12.50
CA ALA A 115 -22.51 -4.72 -12.78
C ALA A 115 -22.48 -5.04 -14.29
N GLY A 116 -21.36 -5.58 -14.76
CA GLY A 116 -21.10 -5.86 -16.16
C GLY A 116 -20.48 -4.68 -16.91
N ARG A 117 -20.64 -4.64 -18.24
CA ARG A 117 -20.05 -3.56 -19.04
C ARG A 117 -20.78 -2.24 -18.83
N ASP A 118 -20.06 -1.18 -18.49
CA ASP A 118 -20.58 0.19 -18.49
C ASP A 118 -19.75 1.18 -19.34
N ASP A 119 -20.29 2.40 -19.51
CA ASP A 119 -19.68 3.45 -20.35
C ASP A 119 -18.54 4.21 -19.67
N LEU A 120 -18.22 3.90 -18.41
CA LEU A 120 -17.16 4.53 -17.64
C LEU A 120 -15.91 3.64 -17.61
N TYR A 121 -16.10 2.39 -17.17
CA TYR A 121 -15.05 1.44 -16.88
C TYR A 121 -14.93 0.35 -17.95
N GLY A 122 -15.83 0.31 -18.94
CA GLY A 122 -15.91 -0.81 -19.88
C GLY A 122 -16.28 -2.08 -19.11
N HIS A 123 -15.51 -3.15 -19.30
CA HIS A 123 -15.66 -4.40 -18.54
C HIS A 123 -15.00 -4.37 -17.14
N GLY A 124 -14.52 -3.20 -16.68
CA GLY A 124 -13.93 -3.02 -15.36
C GLY A 124 -12.42 -2.73 -15.40
N LEU A 125 -11.78 -2.80 -14.23
CA LEU A 125 -10.36 -2.55 -14.04
C LEU A 125 -9.53 -3.77 -14.42
N VAL A 126 -8.51 -3.60 -15.26
CA VAL A 126 -7.61 -4.70 -15.64
C VAL A 126 -6.99 -5.38 -14.42
N ASN A 127 -7.10 -6.71 -14.35
CA ASN A 127 -6.52 -7.52 -13.29
C ASN A 127 -5.53 -8.52 -13.88
N ALA A 128 -4.23 -8.26 -13.69
CA ALA A 128 -3.15 -9.07 -14.27
C ALA A 128 -3.20 -10.54 -13.83
N ARG A 129 -3.59 -10.81 -12.58
CA ARG A 129 -3.68 -12.18 -12.05
C ARG A 129 -4.81 -12.95 -12.73
N LYS A 130 -6.02 -12.38 -12.77
CA LYS A 130 -7.16 -12.98 -13.47
C LYS A 130 -6.82 -13.25 -14.94
N ALA A 131 -6.18 -12.30 -15.60
CA ALA A 131 -5.75 -12.43 -16.99
C ALA A 131 -4.75 -13.58 -17.21
N VAL A 132 -3.75 -13.72 -16.33
CA VAL A 132 -2.79 -14.84 -16.35
C VAL A 132 -3.49 -16.18 -16.08
N GLU A 133 -4.38 -16.23 -15.10
CA GLU A 133 -5.17 -17.42 -14.78
C GLU A 133 -6.04 -17.85 -15.98
N ALA A 134 -6.68 -16.89 -16.66
CA ALA A 134 -7.46 -17.15 -17.87
C ALA A 134 -6.60 -17.65 -19.03
N ALA A 135 -5.40 -17.09 -19.21
CA ALA A 135 -4.46 -17.55 -20.23
C ALA A 135 -3.98 -18.99 -19.97
N LEU A 136 -3.66 -19.33 -18.72
CA LEU A 136 -3.30 -20.70 -18.33
C LEU A 136 -4.46 -21.67 -18.55
N ALA A 137 -5.67 -21.29 -18.12
CA ALA A 137 -6.87 -22.11 -18.30
C ALA A 137 -7.14 -22.39 -19.80
N SER A 138 -6.83 -21.45 -20.69
CA SER A 138 -7.00 -21.62 -22.14
C SER A 138 -6.11 -22.72 -22.75
N ILE A 139 -5.03 -23.11 -22.07
CA ILE A 139 -4.14 -24.21 -22.46
C ILE A 139 -4.27 -25.44 -21.53
N GLY A 140 -5.27 -25.45 -20.64
CA GLY A 140 -5.51 -26.54 -19.69
C GLY A 140 -4.58 -26.55 -18.49
N GLU A 141 -3.88 -25.44 -18.22
CA GLU A 141 -3.02 -25.26 -17.06
C GLU A 141 -3.72 -24.45 -15.96
N THR A 142 -3.19 -24.50 -14.74
CA THR A 142 -3.66 -23.71 -13.62
C THR A 142 -2.51 -22.93 -12.99
N PHE A 143 -2.79 -21.70 -12.57
CA PHE A 143 -1.79 -20.91 -11.86
C PHE A 143 -1.49 -21.55 -10.51
N THR A 144 -0.22 -21.86 -10.29
CA THR A 144 0.29 -22.31 -9.00
C THR A 144 1.30 -21.25 -8.53
N PRO A 145 0.93 -20.38 -7.57
CA PRO A 145 1.84 -19.34 -7.10
C PRO A 145 3.08 -20.01 -6.50
N PRO A 146 4.30 -19.64 -6.89
CA PRO A 146 5.50 -20.28 -6.33
C PRO A 146 5.59 -20.03 -4.82
N ALA A 147 6.18 -21.00 -4.11
CA ALA A 147 6.47 -20.88 -2.69
C ALA A 147 7.16 -19.53 -2.42
N THR A 148 6.63 -18.76 -1.46
CA THR A 148 7.12 -17.41 -1.15
C THR A 148 6.96 -17.15 0.33
N LEU A 149 8.06 -16.84 1.01
CA LEU A 149 8.05 -16.43 2.41
C LEU A 149 7.39 -15.07 2.56
N ARG A 150 6.38 -15.00 3.43
CA ARG A 150 5.69 -13.78 3.85
C ARG A 150 5.76 -13.64 5.37
N ALA A 151 5.68 -12.41 5.86
CA ALA A 151 5.45 -12.12 7.27
C ALA A 151 4.06 -11.51 7.44
N SER A 152 3.50 -11.61 8.64
CA SER A 152 2.29 -10.92 9.05
C SER A 152 2.42 -9.39 9.05
N SER A 153 3.65 -8.87 9.07
CA SER A 153 3.96 -7.44 8.97
C SER A 153 5.41 -7.24 8.51
N GLN A 154 5.66 -6.20 7.71
CA GLN A 154 7.01 -5.81 7.28
C GLN A 154 7.59 -4.65 8.09
N SER A 155 6.83 -4.06 9.02
CA SER A 155 7.28 -2.99 9.89
C SER A 155 6.64 -3.10 11.27
N LEU A 156 7.48 -3.08 12.32
CA LEU A 156 7.07 -3.19 13.71
C LEU A 156 7.52 -1.95 14.48
N ASN A 157 6.61 -1.30 15.18
CA ASN A 157 6.94 -0.17 16.05
C ASN A 157 6.84 -0.55 17.54
N PHE A 158 7.99 -0.61 18.20
CA PHE A 158 8.11 -0.88 19.64
C PHE A 158 7.84 0.38 20.49
N GLY A 159 7.86 1.57 19.88
CA GLY A 159 7.71 2.85 20.57
C GLY A 159 8.68 2.99 21.75
N GLY A 160 8.27 3.77 22.75
CA GLY A 160 9.08 4.04 23.95
C GLY A 160 9.07 2.94 25.02
N ALA A 161 8.09 2.02 25.00
CA ALA A 161 7.83 1.14 26.14
C ALA A 161 7.75 -0.36 25.83
N ARG A 162 7.51 -0.77 24.58
CA ARG A 162 7.28 -2.19 24.27
C ARG A 162 8.60 -2.92 24.13
N GLU A 163 8.72 -4.05 24.78
CA GLU A 163 9.93 -4.87 24.68
C GLU A 163 9.79 -6.00 23.68
N GLN A 164 8.56 -6.42 23.35
CA GLN A 164 8.30 -7.62 22.56
C GLN A 164 7.15 -7.38 21.58
N LEU A 165 7.33 -7.87 20.35
CA LEU A 165 6.29 -7.96 19.31
C LEU A 165 6.46 -9.28 18.57
N ASP A 166 5.35 -9.87 18.13
CA ASP A 166 5.37 -11.16 17.43
C ASP A 166 5.06 -10.96 15.94
N ILE A 167 5.76 -11.71 15.08
CA ILE A 167 5.43 -11.87 13.66
C ILE A 167 5.12 -13.33 13.36
N THR A 168 4.30 -13.57 12.35
CA THR A 168 4.10 -14.92 11.81
C THR A 168 4.72 -14.99 10.43
N LEU A 169 5.62 -15.96 10.22
CA LEU A 169 6.15 -16.30 8.91
C LEU A 169 5.31 -17.41 8.28
N SER A 170 4.88 -17.23 7.03
CA SER A 170 4.02 -18.18 6.31
C SER A 170 4.45 -18.35 4.85
N ASN A 171 4.02 -19.45 4.23
CA ASN A 171 4.13 -19.61 2.78
C ASN A 171 2.93 -18.94 2.11
N GLY A 172 3.18 -17.89 1.34
CA GLY A 172 2.17 -17.16 0.56
C GLY A 172 1.82 -17.79 -0.79
N GLY A 173 2.49 -18.87 -1.17
CA GLY A 173 2.24 -19.60 -2.41
C GLY A 173 1.93 -21.08 -2.18
N SER A 174 2.25 -21.90 -3.17
CA SER A 174 2.15 -23.35 -3.13
C SER A 174 3.52 -24.02 -3.21
N GLY A 175 3.57 -25.31 -2.85
CA GLY A 175 4.82 -26.08 -2.79
C GLY A 175 5.57 -25.93 -1.47
N ASP A 176 6.74 -26.58 -1.41
CA ASP A 176 7.55 -26.63 -0.19
C ASP A 176 8.36 -25.34 -0.01
N LEU A 177 8.35 -24.81 1.21
CA LEU A 177 9.13 -23.64 1.61
C LEU A 177 9.88 -23.97 2.89
N GLN A 178 11.16 -23.58 2.97
CA GLN A 178 11.95 -23.75 4.19
C GLN A 178 12.58 -22.42 4.59
N VAL A 179 12.44 -22.05 5.86
CA VAL A 179 13.15 -20.92 6.45
C VAL A 179 14.59 -21.35 6.75
N LEU A 180 15.55 -20.63 6.18
CA LEU A 180 16.98 -20.93 6.24
C LEU A 180 17.69 -20.14 7.35
N GLY A 181 17.15 -18.99 7.76
CA GLY A 181 17.71 -18.18 8.84
C GLY A 181 16.97 -16.86 9.02
N LEU A 182 17.02 -16.34 10.25
CA LEU A 182 16.56 -15.00 10.61
C LEU A 182 17.69 -14.31 11.36
N ASP A 183 18.11 -13.16 10.86
CA ASP A 183 19.25 -12.41 11.40
C ASP A 183 18.82 -10.95 11.61
N SER A 184 19.23 -10.32 12.72
CA SER A 184 19.06 -8.87 12.93
C SER A 184 20.36 -8.13 12.66
N ASP A 185 20.28 -6.91 12.11
CA ASP A 185 21.42 -6.03 11.88
C ASP A 185 21.81 -5.17 13.09
N ALA A 186 21.09 -5.27 14.22
CA ALA A 186 21.31 -4.48 15.41
C ALA A 186 21.45 -5.33 16.67
N SER A 187 22.37 -4.96 17.56
CA SER A 187 22.60 -5.69 18.82
C SER A 187 21.47 -5.53 19.84
N TRP A 188 20.67 -4.46 19.73
CA TRP A 188 19.54 -4.18 20.59
C TRP A 188 18.26 -4.91 20.14
N LEU A 189 18.27 -5.60 19.00
CA LEU A 189 17.13 -6.33 18.46
C LEU A 189 17.47 -7.82 18.34
N SER A 190 16.63 -8.66 18.91
CA SER A 190 16.76 -10.11 18.85
C SER A 190 15.49 -10.74 18.30
N VAL A 191 15.62 -11.88 17.63
CA VAL A 191 14.49 -12.65 17.10
C VAL A 191 14.60 -14.10 17.57
N SER A 192 13.48 -14.67 18.02
CA SER A 192 13.42 -16.04 18.52
C SER A 192 12.16 -16.76 18.02
N ALA A 193 12.28 -18.06 17.73
CA ALA A 193 11.13 -18.88 17.35
C ALA A 193 10.28 -19.18 18.58
N LEU A 194 8.95 -19.03 18.47
CA LEU A 194 7.99 -19.41 19.51
C LEU A 194 7.29 -20.72 19.18
N GLU A 195 6.58 -20.74 18.05
CA GLU A 195 5.75 -21.85 17.59
C GLU A 195 5.99 -21.99 16.10
N VAL A 196 6.97 -22.82 15.74
CA VAL A 196 7.37 -23.04 14.33
C VAL A 196 7.28 -24.52 13.99
N ASP A 197 6.93 -24.81 12.74
CA ASP A 197 6.92 -26.16 12.20
C ASP A 197 8.33 -26.64 11.80
N ALA A 198 8.42 -27.84 11.22
CA ALA A 198 9.68 -28.41 10.75
C ALA A 198 10.33 -27.63 9.59
N ALA A 199 9.55 -26.81 8.88
CA ALA A 199 10.02 -25.91 7.83
C ALA A 199 10.45 -24.54 8.38
N GLY A 200 10.26 -24.29 9.68
CA GLY A 200 10.54 -23.00 10.32
C GLY A 200 9.46 -21.94 10.05
N LEU A 201 8.27 -22.32 9.57
CA LEU A 201 7.14 -21.41 9.42
C LEU A 201 6.32 -21.39 10.71
N GLY A 202 5.77 -20.22 11.06
CA GLY A 202 5.01 -20.03 12.29
C GLY A 202 5.36 -18.73 13.01
N ARG A 203 5.12 -18.69 14.33
CA ARG A 203 5.24 -17.48 15.14
C ARG A 203 6.66 -17.27 15.66
N TYR A 204 7.17 -16.06 15.47
CA TYR A 204 8.46 -15.56 15.96
C TYR A 204 8.24 -14.35 16.86
N ARG A 205 9.08 -14.21 17.88
CA ARG A 205 9.13 -13.05 18.77
C ARG A 205 10.34 -12.20 18.46
N LEU A 206 10.10 -10.93 18.18
CA LEU A 206 11.13 -9.90 18.16
C LEU A 206 11.15 -9.22 19.52
N GLN A 207 12.35 -9.08 20.09
CA GLN A 207 12.56 -8.47 21.38
C GLN A 207 13.62 -7.38 21.31
N VAL A 208 13.32 -6.22 21.88
CA VAL A 208 14.22 -5.07 21.96
C VAL A 208 14.84 -4.95 23.35
N ASP A 209 16.12 -4.60 23.40
CA ASP A 209 16.87 -4.24 24.61
C ASP A 209 17.26 -2.76 24.53
N ARG A 210 16.64 -1.94 25.38
CA ARG A 210 16.92 -0.49 25.46
C ARG A 210 18.14 -0.17 26.33
N SER A 211 18.69 -1.16 27.03
CA SER A 211 19.76 -0.91 28.00
C SER A 211 21.01 -0.37 27.31
N GLY A 212 21.50 0.76 27.81
CA GLY A 212 22.70 1.41 27.26
C GLY A 212 22.49 2.17 25.95
N LEU A 213 21.27 2.21 25.39
CA LEU A 213 20.93 3.12 24.31
C LEU A 213 20.74 4.54 24.89
N ALA A 214 21.22 5.55 24.17
CA ALA A 214 20.96 6.94 24.49
C ALA A 214 19.55 7.34 24.05
N ASP A 215 19.01 8.42 24.62
CA ASP A 215 17.72 8.96 24.19
C ASP A 215 17.73 9.29 22.69
N GLY A 216 16.71 8.84 21.96
CA GLY A 216 16.61 9.00 20.52
C GLY A 216 15.73 7.97 19.82
N LEU A 217 15.62 8.12 18.50
CA LEU A 217 14.92 7.19 17.61
C LEU A 217 15.93 6.23 16.96
N TYR A 218 15.56 4.96 16.89
CA TYR A 218 16.36 3.87 16.36
C TYR A 218 15.56 3.06 15.35
N SER A 219 16.25 2.56 14.32
CA SER A 219 15.70 1.61 13.38
C SER A 219 16.68 0.45 13.16
N ALA A 220 16.12 -0.74 12.95
CA ALA A 220 16.85 -1.96 12.64
C ALA A 220 16.03 -2.84 11.69
N THR A 221 16.68 -3.83 11.11
CA THR A 221 16.07 -4.78 10.18
C THR A 221 16.31 -6.20 10.64
N VAL A 222 15.24 -7.01 10.66
CA VAL A 222 15.35 -8.47 10.69
C VAL A 222 15.23 -9.00 9.26
N SER A 223 16.28 -9.67 8.80
CA SER A 223 16.33 -10.33 7.50
C SER A 223 16.01 -11.81 7.64
N ALA A 224 14.88 -12.25 7.11
CA ALA A 224 14.49 -13.65 7.01
C ALA A 224 14.84 -14.19 5.63
N ARG A 225 15.57 -15.31 5.57
CA ARG A 225 15.94 -16.02 4.34
C ARG A 225 15.18 -17.33 4.26
N SER A 226 14.67 -17.66 3.07
CA SER A 226 14.05 -18.94 2.77
C SER A 226 14.66 -19.61 1.55
N SER A 227 14.22 -20.84 1.25
CA SER A 227 14.54 -21.56 0.02
C SER A 227 14.04 -20.87 -1.26
N ALA A 228 13.14 -19.89 -1.17
CA ALA A 228 12.54 -19.23 -2.34
C ALA A 228 12.90 -17.73 -2.45
N ASN A 229 12.82 -16.99 -1.35
CA ASN A 229 13.10 -15.54 -1.32
C ASN A 229 13.67 -15.09 0.03
N SER A 230 14.10 -13.83 0.09
CA SER A 230 14.41 -13.13 1.33
C SER A 230 13.35 -12.08 1.61
N LEU A 231 13.10 -11.82 2.89
CA LEU A 231 12.13 -10.86 3.41
C LEU A 231 12.81 -10.01 4.48
N GLN A 232 12.48 -8.72 4.52
CA GLN A 232 12.96 -7.80 5.54
C GLN A 232 11.78 -7.31 6.38
N VAL A 233 11.96 -7.28 7.69
CA VAL A 233 11.03 -6.68 8.65
C VAL A 233 11.75 -5.55 9.36
N ARG A 234 11.29 -4.32 9.18
CA ARG A 234 11.82 -3.15 9.86
C ARG A 234 11.30 -3.09 11.30
N ALA A 235 12.15 -2.73 12.23
CA ALA A 235 11.79 -2.46 13.62
C ALA A 235 12.13 -1.00 13.94
N LEU A 236 11.17 -0.28 14.53
CA LEU A 236 11.30 1.09 15.01
C LEU A 236 11.25 1.09 16.54
N LEU A 237 12.12 1.89 17.14
CA LEU A 237 12.30 1.97 18.58
C LEU A 237 12.55 3.42 18.99
N SER A 238 11.92 3.85 20.09
CA SER A 238 12.25 5.11 20.76
C SER A 238 12.82 4.82 22.15
N VAL A 239 13.83 5.60 22.54
CA VAL A 239 14.45 5.60 23.86
C VAL A 239 14.34 7.00 24.43
N GLY A 240 13.79 7.12 25.63
CA GLY A 240 13.60 8.38 26.34
C GLY A 240 12.57 8.25 27.45
N ASP A 241 12.49 9.27 28.30
CA ASP A 241 11.50 9.33 29.37
C ASP A 241 10.08 9.51 28.80
N ALA A 242 9.29 8.45 28.78
CA ALA A 242 7.86 8.47 28.40
C ALA A 242 6.98 9.22 29.42
N ALA A 243 7.57 9.80 30.47
CA ALA A 243 6.86 10.19 31.69
C ALA A 243 5.95 11.44 31.57
N VAL A 244 5.94 12.17 30.44
CA VAL A 244 5.06 13.35 30.26
C VAL A 244 4.60 13.56 28.80
N ALA A 245 4.58 12.54 27.95
CA ALA A 245 4.15 12.70 26.56
C ALA A 245 2.61 12.83 26.46
N ASP A 246 2.12 14.04 26.20
CA ASP A 246 0.70 14.33 26.00
C ASP A 246 0.54 15.05 24.66
N VAL A 247 -0.09 14.37 23.69
CA VAL A 247 -0.42 14.91 22.37
C VAL A 247 -1.79 15.62 22.37
N GLY A 248 -2.45 15.74 23.53
CA GLY A 248 -3.77 16.34 23.68
C GLY A 248 -4.89 15.30 23.67
N VAL A 249 -6.01 15.64 23.03
CA VAL A 249 -7.16 14.73 22.88
C VAL A 249 -6.88 13.80 21.70
N LEU A 250 -6.97 12.50 21.94
CA LEU A 250 -6.75 11.48 20.92
C LEU A 250 -8.09 10.86 20.53
N TYR A 251 -8.37 10.83 19.23
CA TYR A 251 -9.49 10.09 18.66
C TYR A 251 -8.97 8.76 18.15
N ILE A 252 -9.56 7.65 18.61
CA ILE A 252 -9.23 6.29 18.18
C ILE A 252 -10.38 5.78 17.32
N ILE A 253 -10.08 5.31 16.12
CA ILE A 253 -11.07 4.88 15.12
C ILE A 253 -10.83 3.42 14.76
N VAL A 254 -11.89 2.62 14.77
CA VAL A 254 -11.91 1.28 14.16
C VAL A 254 -12.48 1.42 12.76
N TYR A 255 -11.69 1.05 11.76
CA TYR A 255 -12.00 1.21 10.36
C TYR A 255 -12.12 -0.15 9.67
N ASP A 256 -13.17 -0.33 8.88
CA ASP A 256 -13.40 -1.51 8.05
C ASP A 256 -12.92 -1.24 6.62
N PRO A 257 -11.78 -1.81 6.21
CA PRO A 257 -11.23 -1.60 4.87
C PRO A 257 -12.06 -2.27 3.77
N ALA A 258 -12.97 -3.19 4.10
CA ALA A 258 -13.84 -3.82 3.09
C ALA A 258 -15.01 -2.93 2.71
N THR A 259 -15.46 -2.07 3.63
CA THR A 259 -16.61 -1.16 3.42
C THR A 259 -16.22 0.31 3.35
N ASP A 260 -14.93 0.62 3.54
CA ASP A 260 -14.39 1.99 3.57
C ASP A 260 -15.10 2.87 4.61
N ALA A 261 -15.31 2.33 5.81
CA ALA A 261 -16.09 3.00 6.85
C ALA A 261 -15.48 2.88 8.25
N ALA A 262 -15.53 3.98 9.00
CA ALA A 262 -15.33 3.95 10.44
C ALA A 262 -16.54 3.28 11.12
N ILE A 263 -16.32 2.14 11.77
CA ILE A 263 -17.38 1.37 12.43
C ILE A 263 -17.50 1.68 13.93
N ALA A 264 -16.46 2.24 14.54
CA ALA A 264 -16.48 2.69 15.92
C ALA A 264 -15.43 3.77 16.17
N GLN A 265 -15.69 4.61 17.18
CA GLN A 265 -14.79 5.67 17.62
C GLN A 265 -14.74 5.75 19.14
N SER A 266 -13.57 6.07 19.67
CA SER A 266 -13.34 6.34 21.09
C SER A 266 -12.50 7.61 21.24
N VAL A 267 -12.60 8.27 22.38
CA VAL A 267 -11.82 9.47 22.70
C VAL A 267 -11.04 9.21 23.98
N ALA A 268 -9.73 9.42 23.93
CA ALA A 268 -8.84 9.23 25.06
C ALA A 268 -8.08 10.53 25.38
N ARG A 269 -7.68 10.64 26.65
CA ARG A 269 -6.79 11.70 27.15
C ARG A 269 -5.60 11.02 27.81
N ALA A 270 -4.45 11.69 27.80
CA ALA A 270 -3.25 11.16 28.39
C ALA A 270 -3.42 10.96 29.90
N GLU A 271 -3.04 9.79 30.39
CA GLU A 271 -2.78 9.50 31.79
C GLU A 271 -1.38 8.88 31.89
N ALA A 272 -0.44 9.58 32.53
CA ALA A 272 0.96 9.19 32.61
C ALA A 272 1.59 8.81 31.24
N GLY A 273 1.29 9.61 30.21
CA GLY A 273 1.79 9.41 28.86
C GLY A 273 1.12 8.28 28.07
N ARG A 274 -0.02 7.77 28.54
CA ARG A 274 -0.77 6.68 27.89
C ARG A 274 -2.21 7.08 27.60
N TYR A 275 -2.73 6.56 26.49
CA TYR A 275 -4.10 6.75 26.04
C TYR A 275 -4.84 5.41 26.10
N ALA A 276 -5.65 5.20 27.13
CA ALA A 276 -6.45 4.00 27.25
C ALA A 276 -7.71 4.09 26.37
N PHE A 277 -8.01 3.03 25.63
CA PHE A 277 -9.23 2.92 24.84
C PHE A 277 -9.86 1.54 25.02
N ARG A 278 -11.16 1.45 24.74
CA ARG A 278 -11.90 0.19 24.73
C ARG A 278 -13.07 0.30 23.77
N PHE A 279 -13.26 -0.74 22.97
CA PHE A 279 -14.45 -0.95 22.16
C PHE A 279 -15.20 -2.18 22.69
N GLN A 280 -16.52 -2.19 22.55
CA GLN A 280 -17.39 -3.29 22.99
C GLN A 280 -18.36 -3.62 21.85
N ASP A 281 -18.77 -4.89 21.78
CA ASP A 281 -19.81 -5.36 20.87
C ASP A 281 -19.55 -5.03 19.39
N LEU A 282 -18.27 -5.03 18.98
CA LEU A 282 -17.90 -4.90 17.57
C LEU A 282 -18.26 -6.20 16.82
N PRO A 283 -18.80 -6.13 15.59
CA PRO A 283 -19.11 -7.31 14.80
C PRO A 283 -17.87 -8.16 14.48
N ASP A 284 -18.06 -9.44 14.19
CA ASP A 284 -16.99 -10.28 13.65
C ASP A 284 -16.52 -9.71 12.30
N GLY A 285 -15.22 -9.57 12.12
CA GLY A 285 -14.68 -8.94 10.92
C GLY A 285 -13.17 -8.80 10.92
N THR A 286 -12.64 -8.05 9.97
CA THR A 286 -11.21 -7.71 9.91
C THR A 286 -11.08 -6.20 9.82
N TYR A 287 -10.42 -5.60 10.79
CA TYR A 287 -10.42 -4.14 10.97
C TYR A 287 -9.01 -3.57 11.07
N GLN A 288 -8.89 -2.28 10.80
CA GLN A 288 -7.72 -1.47 11.15
C GLN A 288 -8.07 -0.55 12.31
N VAL A 289 -7.07 -0.16 13.08
CA VAL A 289 -7.24 0.79 14.17
C VAL A 289 -6.26 1.93 13.98
N PHE A 290 -6.80 3.14 13.94
CA PHE A 290 -6.06 4.39 13.83
C PHE A 290 -6.28 5.20 15.09
N ALA A 291 -5.31 6.04 15.43
CA ALA A 291 -5.54 7.08 16.40
C ALA A 291 -4.76 8.34 16.06
N GLY A 292 -5.40 9.49 16.23
CA GLY A 292 -4.78 10.77 15.94
C GLY A 292 -5.46 11.92 16.67
N THR A 293 -4.77 13.05 16.66
CA THR A 293 -5.33 14.33 17.12
C THR A 293 -6.10 14.98 15.97
N ASP A 294 -7.10 15.79 16.28
CA ASP A 294 -7.77 16.71 15.36
C ASP A 294 -7.55 18.12 15.93
N ALA A 295 -6.47 18.76 15.51
CA ALA A 295 -5.94 19.99 16.08
C ALA A 295 -6.53 21.25 15.45
N ASP A 296 -6.95 21.18 14.19
CA ASP A 296 -7.63 22.27 13.48
C ASP A 296 -9.15 22.10 13.39
N ASN A 297 -9.68 20.99 13.94
CA ASN A 297 -11.10 20.72 14.15
C ASN A 297 -11.88 20.60 12.83
N ASP A 298 -11.26 19.99 11.82
CA ASP A 298 -11.85 19.75 10.51
C ASP A 298 -12.53 18.37 10.38
N LEU A 299 -12.51 17.59 11.47
CA LEU A 299 -13.06 16.24 11.63
C LEU A 299 -12.22 15.13 10.96
N PHE A 300 -11.04 15.46 10.47
CA PHE A 300 -10.02 14.50 10.06
C PHE A 300 -8.98 14.38 11.17
N ILE A 301 -8.27 13.25 11.17
CA ILE A 301 -7.16 13.01 12.08
C ILE A 301 -5.95 12.69 11.23
N CYS A 302 -4.76 12.90 11.81
CA CYS A 302 -3.48 12.60 11.18
C CYS A 302 -3.09 13.56 10.04
N ASP A 303 -3.61 14.78 10.04
CA ASP A 303 -3.18 15.82 9.13
C ASP A 303 -1.76 16.34 9.42
N ALA A 304 -1.25 17.16 8.51
CA ALA A 304 0.07 17.74 8.64
C ALA A 304 0.19 18.59 9.93
N GLY A 305 1.05 18.16 10.85
CA GLY A 305 1.23 18.80 12.16
C GLY A 305 0.44 18.16 13.28
N GLU A 306 -0.38 17.15 12.97
CA GLU A 306 -1.11 16.35 13.93
C GLU A 306 -0.31 15.14 14.39
N ALA A 307 -0.67 14.64 15.56
CA ALA A 307 -0.15 13.38 16.06
C ALA A 307 -0.96 12.24 15.45
N CYS A 308 -0.29 11.20 14.99
CA CYS A 308 -0.93 10.05 14.36
C CYS A 308 -0.25 8.74 14.77
N GLY A 309 -1.03 7.67 14.76
CA GLY A 309 -0.57 6.31 14.88
C GLY A 309 -1.62 5.33 14.37
N ALA A 310 -1.18 4.12 14.06
CA ALA A 310 -2.08 3.02 13.72
C ALA A 310 -1.53 1.72 14.31
N TRP A 311 -2.39 0.72 14.46
CA TRP A 311 -1.97 -0.62 14.88
C TRP A 311 -0.89 -1.15 13.93
N LEU A 312 0.24 -1.57 14.51
CA LEU A 312 1.52 -1.83 13.83
C LEU A 312 2.22 -0.56 13.31
N THR A 313 1.76 0.04 12.20
CA THR A 313 2.33 1.27 11.64
C THR A 313 1.31 2.09 10.84
N THR A 314 1.55 3.38 10.67
CA THR A 314 0.74 4.25 9.80
C THR A 314 0.95 3.99 8.31
N ASP A 315 2.16 3.59 7.91
CA ASP A 315 2.51 3.34 6.50
C ASP A 315 1.87 2.03 5.97
N GLU A 316 1.80 1.01 6.83
CA GLU A 316 1.14 -0.26 6.57
C GLU A 316 0.28 -0.65 7.80
N PRO A 317 -0.95 -0.12 7.93
CA PRO A 317 -1.80 -0.38 9.08
C PRO A 317 -2.20 -1.85 9.19
N GLY A 318 -1.87 -2.45 10.33
CA GLY A 318 -2.08 -3.85 10.61
C GLY A 318 -3.57 -4.22 10.67
N LEU A 319 -3.88 -5.41 10.16
CA LEU A 319 -5.22 -5.98 10.24
C LEU A 319 -5.44 -6.72 11.56
N ILE A 320 -6.58 -6.47 12.19
CA ILE A 320 -7.07 -7.15 13.37
C ILE A 320 -8.27 -8.00 12.95
N VAL A 321 -8.08 -9.32 12.90
CA VAL A 321 -9.20 -10.25 12.78
C VAL A 321 -9.94 -10.27 14.12
N LEU A 322 -11.20 -9.86 14.15
CA LEU A 322 -12.03 -9.90 15.34
C LEU A 322 -12.94 -11.13 15.26
N ASP A 323 -12.48 -12.21 15.89
CA ASP A 323 -13.17 -13.51 16.04
C ASP A 323 -13.37 -13.90 17.52
N ARG A 324 -12.84 -13.06 18.41
CA ARG A 324 -12.83 -13.16 19.88
C ARG A 324 -12.34 -11.83 20.46
N ASP A 325 -12.45 -11.66 21.78
CA ASP A 325 -11.88 -10.52 22.49
C ASP A 325 -10.38 -10.35 22.17
N ARG A 326 -10.00 -9.10 21.90
CA ARG A 326 -8.62 -8.70 21.61
C ARG A 326 -8.14 -7.70 22.64
N ASP A 327 -7.11 -8.10 23.38
CA ASP A 327 -6.39 -7.27 24.35
C ASP A 327 -4.98 -6.93 23.82
N ALA A 328 -4.26 -6.07 24.54
CA ALA A 328 -2.87 -5.68 24.25
C ALA A 328 -2.65 -4.97 22.89
N LEU A 329 -3.67 -4.25 22.43
CA LEU A 329 -3.63 -3.40 21.24
C LEU A 329 -3.05 -2.01 21.54
N ASP A 330 -1.80 -1.92 22.01
CA ASP A 330 -1.12 -0.60 22.06
C ASP A 330 -0.43 -0.27 20.73
N PHE A 331 -0.18 1.00 20.47
CA PHE A 331 0.66 1.46 19.36
C PHE A 331 1.07 2.90 19.68
N PRO A 332 2.26 3.34 19.22
CA PRO A 332 2.70 4.71 19.49
C PRO A 332 1.91 5.70 18.65
N ILE A 333 1.81 6.92 19.20
CA ILE A 333 1.30 8.11 18.51
C ILE A 333 2.47 9.09 18.41
N GLU A 334 2.77 9.56 17.21
CA GLU A 334 3.90 10.45 16.95
C GLU A 334 3.44 11.64 16.12
N HIS A 335 4.04 12.82 16.34
CA HIS A 335 3.81 13.97 15.47
C HIS A 335 4.60 13.81 14.20
N PHE A 336 3.92 13.89 13.05
CA PHE A 336 4.60 14.00 11.78
C PHE A 336 5.16 15.41 11.60
N ILE A 337 6.39 15.63 12.09
CA ILE A 337 7.14 16.82 11.73
C ILE A 337 7.75 16.56 10.36
N ARG A 338 7.08 17.02 9.30
CA ARG A 338 7.75 17.20 8.00
C ARG A 338 8.87 18.22 8.23
N LEU A 339 10.11 17.75 8.32
CA LEU A 339 11.25 18.66 8.25
C LEU A 339 11.13 19.40 6.92
N PRO A 340 11.20 20.75 6.91
CA PRO A 340 11.40 21.43 5.64
C PRO A 340 12.64 20.80 5.02
N SER A 341 12.49 20.28 3.82
CA SER A 341 13.62 19.84 3.02
C SER A 341 14.70 20.91 3.12
N GLY A 342 15.88 20.51 3.60
CA GLY A 342 17.05 21.39 3.63
C GLY A 342 17.26 22.04 2.25
N PRO A 343 17.95 23.18 2.22
CA PRO A 343 17.81 24.18 1.17
C PRO A 343 18.10 23.63 -0.22
N ASP A 344 17.19 23.94 -1.14
CA ASP A 344 17.34 24.01 -2.60
C ASP A 344 18.64 23.43 -3.17
N VAL A 345 18.60 22.14 -3.52
CA VAL A 345 19.42 21.62 -4.61
C VAL A 345 18.52 21.47 -5.84
N ASN A 346 18.05 22.60 -6.34
CA ASN A 346 17.75 22.91 -7.75
C ASN A 346 16.82 24.14 -7.83
N ALA A 347 17.36 25.29 -7.45
CA ALA A 347 16.92 26.56 -8.01
C ALA A 347 17.23 26.55 -9.52
N ASN A 348 16.34 25.94 -10.30
CA ASN A 348 16.12 26.17 -11.72
C ASN A 348 14.73 25.68 -12.14
N VAL A 349 13.71 26.06 -11.39
CA VAL A 349 12.36 26.26 -11.95
C VAL A 349 12.09 27.76 -11.98
N ALA A 350 12.83 28.43 -12.86
CA ALA A 350 12.44 29.73 -13.38
C ALA A 350 11.89 29.50 -14.78
N SER A 351 10.59 29.27 -14.89
CA SER A 351 9.84 29.81 -16.03
C SER A 351 8.53 30.38 -15.52
N GLU A 352 8.52 31.70 -15.43
CA GLU A 352 7.33 32.53 -15.28
C GLU A 352 6.20 31.99 -16.18
N SER A 353 5.06 31.70 -15.58
CA SER A 353 3.78 31.67 -16.28
C SER A 353 3.43 33.09 -16.71
N ARG A 354 4.07 33.58 -17.78
CA ARG A 354 3.53 34.72 -18.52
C ARG A 354 2.33 34.22 -19.30
N GLY A 355 1.16 34.43 -18.72
CA GLY A 355 -0.11 34.37 -19.43
C GLY A 355 -0.02 35.21 -20.70
N VAL A 356 -0.33 34.57 -21.83
CA VAL A 356 -0.60 35.27 -23.09
C VAL A 356 -1.92 36.03 -22.92
N PRO A 357 -1.95 37.37 -23.05
CA PRO A 357 -3.21 38.09 -23.09
C PRO A 357 -3.93 37.75 -24.40
N ARG A 358 -5.16 37.25 -24.30
CA ARG A 358 -6.09 37.26 -25.43
C ARG A 358 -6.63 38.68 -25.57
N GLU A 359 -6.10 39.44 -26.53
CA GLU A 359 -6.82 40.58 -27.10
C GLU A 359 -7.80 40.10 -28.18
N ARG A 360 -8.93 40.80 -28.27
CA ARG A 360 -10.03 40.58 -29.22
C ARG A 360 -9.65 40.97 -30.64
#